data_AF-A0A0V8IKX1-F1
#
_entry.id   AF-A0A0V8IKX1-F1
#
_cell.length_a   1.000
_cell.length_b   1.000
_cell.length_c   1.000
_cell.angle_alpha   90.00
_cell.angle_beta   90.00
_cell.angle_gamma   90.00
#
_symmetry.space_group_name_H-M   'P 1'
#
loop_
_entity.id
_entity.type
_entity.pdbx_description
1 polymer ?
#
loop_
_entity_poly.entity_id
_entity_poly.type
_entity_poly.pdbx_seq_one_letter_code
_entity_poly.pdbx_strand_id
1 'polypeptide(L)'
;MKDLQANVAAYYAATARDGDYGQAVRAFLVSTQTLNEHFSLNVKDKSTYLKLLDSSTLAGTAFVKAAKYARNVHQHVMHIVSPRTKSMVGGLHGVRTYAFWDEIPHEAHDKLHKGTKLLKPHYDSVLFDKEVTETMLEVLRFFAAVAPQIVHRDEKGEWTYFPLTNQPGMLEPRLHPEEPRAIADAQEWLNDRVPNGDARVVFGQVTVSDVKYVVGSTFVGRHCFSPFVETLDQVERDIASGFKYLQGNPAGNLEDITHTFSQPQGAVLKSRDSLDTWTVPVMQIQPQDDFCIAYDVDAWHRIVSVEVPNLVPEGVAYATRRARRLNAFLPPSF
;
A
#
# COMPACT_ATOMS: atom_id res chain seq x y z
N MET A 1 2.78 17.58 2.36
CA MET A 1 2.66 16.12 2.55
C MET A 1 1.60 15.52 1.63
N LYS A 2 0.37 16.05 1.61
CA LYS A 2 -0.69 15.59 0.68
C LYS A 2 -0.24 15.45 -0.77
N ASP A 3 0.39 16.48 -1.34
CA ASP A 3 0.90 16.43 -2.72
C ASP A 3 1.97 15.35 -2.91
N LEU A 4 2.82 15.15 -1.90
CA LEU A 4 3.84 14.11 -1.93
C LEU A 4 3.19 12.72 -1.93
N GLN A 5 2.20 12.48 -1.06
CA GLN A 5 1.40 11.25 -1.02
C GLN A 5 0.70 11.01 -2.36
N ALA A 6 0.07 12.04 -2.94
CA ALA A 6 -0.60 11.98 -4.23
C ALA A 6 0.36 11.60 -5.37
N ASN A 7 1.57 12.17 -5.40
CA ASN A 7 2.56 11.89 -6.43
C ASN A 7 3.08 10.44 -6.37
N VAL A 8 3.24 9.87 -5.16
CA VAL A 8 3.63 8.46 -5.00
C VAL A 8 2.52 7.53 -5.51
N ALA A 9 1.27 7.79 -5.11
CA ALA A 9 0.14 7.01 -5.58
C ALA A 9 -0.06 7.12 -7.10
N ALA A 10 0.12 8.32 -7.67
CA ALA A 10 0.04 8.55 -9.10
C ALA A 10 1.16 7.83 -9.88
N TYR A 11 2.40 7.86 -9.37
CA TYR A 11 3.51 7.11 -9.96
C TYR A 11 3.19 5.61 -10.00
N TYR A 12 2.77 5.05 -8.87
CA TYR A 12 2.49 3.64 -8.76
C TYR A 12 1.26 3.21 -9.57
N ALA A 13 0.24 4.06 -9.71
CA ALA A 13 -0.87 3.82 -10.63
C ALA A 13 -0.42 3.84 -12.11
N ALA A 14 0.59 4.65 -12.46
CA ALA A 14 1.13 4.73 -13.82
C ALA A 14 1.94 3.49 -14.21
N THR A 15 2.62 2.82 -13.26
CA THR A 15 3.31 1.54 -13.53
C THR A 15 2.33 0.45 -13.99
N ALA A 16 1.06 0.58 -13.60
CA ALA A 16 -0.02 -0.31 -14.02
C ALA A 16 -0.63 0.00 -15.40
N ARG A 17 -0.24 1.07 -16.08
CA ARG A 17 -0.89 1.52 -17.32
C ARG A 17 0.06 1.75 -18.50
N ASP A 18 1.32 1.36 -18.36
CA ASP A 18 2.38 1.58 -19.36
C ASP A 18 2.47 3.05 -19.83
N GLY A 19 2.25 3.99 -18.90
CA GLY A 19 2.26 5.44 -19.17
C GLY A 19 3.60 6.12 -18.88
N ASP A 20 3.71 7.43 -19.14
CA ASP A 20 4.88 8.25 -18.73
C ASP A 20 4.89 8.43 -17.21
N TYR A 21 5.50 7.48 -16.50
CA TYR A 21 5.74 7.58 -15.06
C TYR A 21 6.79 8.65 -14.70
N GLY A 22 7.53 9.19 -15.66
CA GLY A 22 8.50 10.26 -15.44
C GLY A 22 7.87 11.54 -14.90
N GLN A 23 6.65 11.89 -15.31
CA GLN A 23 5.96 13.09 -14.78
C GLN A 23 5.71 12.99 -13.27
N ALA A 24 5.25 11.83 -12.81
CA ALA A 24 4.99 11.59 -11.39
C ALA A 24 6.29 11.59 -10.57
N VAL A 25 7.38 11.02 -11.10
CA VAL A 25 8.71 11.09 -10.46
C VAL A 25 9.19 12.53 -10.31
N ARG A 26 9.07 13.34 -11.37
CA ARG A 26 9.43 14.76 -11.33
C ARG A 26 8.62 15.52 -10.28
N ALA A 27 7.31 15.31 -10.26
CA ALA A 27 6.43 15.93 -9.27
C ALA A 27 6.79 15.50 -7.84
N PHE A 28 7.05 14.22 -7.61
CA PHE A 28 7.52 13.70 -6.33
C PHE A 28 8.82 14.37 -5.86
N LEU A 29 9.82 14.48 -6.74
CA LEU A 29 11.10 15.12 -6.44
C LEU A 29 10.92 16.61 -6.08
N VAL A 30 10.04 17.31 -6.80
CA VAL A 30 9.70 18.72 -6.51
C VAL A 30 8.99 18.82 -5.15
N SER A 31 7.94 18.04 -4.89
CA SER A 31 7.22 18.07 -3.62
C SER A 31 8.10 17.70 -2.42
N THR A 32 9.02 16.74 -2.60
CA THR A 32 10.02 16.36 -1.59
C THR A 32 10.91 17.55 -1.25
N GLN A 33 11.45 18.22 -2.27
CA GLN A 33 12.34 19.37 -2.07
C GLN A 33 11.59 20.55 -1.46
N THR A 34 10.37 20.84 -1.91
CA THR A 34 9.53 21.90 -1.33
C THR A 34 9.29 21.66 0.16
N LEU A 35 8.96 20.43 0.56
CA LEU A 35 8.74 20.09 1.96
C LEU A 35 10.03 20.19 2.77
N ASN A 36 11.13 19.67 2.23
CA ASN A 36 12.46 19.76 2.84
C ASN A 36 12.91 21.22 3.05
N GLU A 37 12.71 22.10 2.07
CA GLU A 37 13.00 23.53 2.18
C GLU A 37 12.11 24.22 3.22
N HIS A 38 10.82 23.87 3.26
CA HIS A 38 9.92 24.39 4.26
C HIS A 38 10.40 24.07 5.70
N PHE A 39 10.78 22.82 5.97
CA PHE A 39 11.38 22.44 7.25
C PHE A 39 12.76 23.07 7.51
N SER A 40 13.55 23.31 6.46
CA SER A 40 14.89 23.89 6.62
C SER A 40 14.87 25.40 6.86
N LEU A 41 13.83 26.11 6.40
CA LEU A 41 13.82 27.58 6.35
C LEU A 41 12.69 28.21 7.14
N ASN A 42 11.51 27.61 7.15
CA ASN A 42 10.25 28.28 7.49
C ASN A 42 9.61 27.80 8.79
N VAL A 43 10.05 26.69 9.37
CA VAL A 43 9.57 26.21 10.68
C VAL A 43 10.35 26.84 11.83
N LYS A 44 9.70 27.00 12.98
CA LYS A 44 10.28 27.64 14.18
C LYS A 44 11.55 26.93 14.64
N ASP A 45 11.53 25.59 14.69
CA ASP A 45 12.69 24.78 15.08
C ASP A 45 13.42 24.15 13.87
N LYS A 46 13.79 24.99 12.91
CA LYS A 46 14.62 24.55 11.78
C LYS A 46 15.99 24.01 12.22
N SER A 47 16.49 24.44 13.37
CA SER A 47 17.80 24.02 13.88
C SER A 47 17.85 22.53 14.19
N THR A 48 16.79 22.01 14.84
CA THR A 48 16.65 20.59 15.12
C THR A 48 16.48 19.80 13.84
N TYR A 49 15.67 20.28 12.89
CA TYR A 49 15.51 19.62 11.60
C TYR A 49 16.83 19.51 10.82
N LEU A 50 17.63 20.59 10.76
CA LEU A 50 18.94 20.57 10.10
C LEU A 50 19.89 19.58 10.80
N LYS A 51 19.91 19.54 12.13
CA LYS A 51 20.68 18.55 12.89
C LYS A 51 20.24 17.12 12.60
N LEU A 52 18.92 16.87 12.46
CA LEU A 52 18.40 15.55 12.08
C LEU A 52 18.90 15.14 10.69
N LEU A 53 18.90 16.07 9.73
CA LEU A 53 19.45 15.82 8.39
C LEU A 53 20.95 15.53 8.41
N ASP A 54 21.71 16.13 9.32
CA ASP A 54 23.14 15.88 9.44
C ASP A 54 23.47 14.65 10.29
N SER A 55 22.53 14.17 11.08
CA SER A 55 22.64 12.94 11.87
C SER A 55 22.41 11.68 11.03
N SER A 56 23.14 10.62 11.35
CA SER A 56 22.88 9.27 10.82
C SER A 56 21.86 8.47 11.64
N THR A 57 21.26 9.09 12.67
CA THR A 57 20.45 8.38 13.67
C THR A 57 19.00 8.17 13.25
N LEU A 58 18.47 9.01 12.35
CA LEU A 58 17.12 8.84 11.82
C LEU A 58 17.15 8.11 10.48
N ALA A 59 16.48 6.95 10.42
CA ALA A 59 16.27 6.24 9.17
C ALA A 59 15.53 7.15 8.16
N GLY A 60 15.92 7.10 6.90
CA GLY A 60 15.29 7.92 5.86
C GLY A 60 16.04 9.20 5.46
N THR A 61 16.96 9.70 6.30
CA THR A 61 17.72 10.94 6.01
C THR A 61 18.48 10.88 4.69
N ALA A 62 19.11 9.74 4.39
CA ALA A 62 19.83 9.53 3.13
C ALA A 62 18.89 9.63 1.91
N PHE A 63 17.63 9.20 2.02
CA PHE A 63 16.66 9.27 0.92
C PHE A 63 16.27 10.71 0.59
N VAL A 64 16.09 11.58 1.59
CA VAL A 64 15.81 13.01 1.35
C VAL A 64 17.00 13.71 0.71
N LYS A 65 18.22 13.44 1.18
CA LYS A 65 19.46 13.97 0.59
C LYS A 65 19.65 13.49 -0.86
N ALA A 66 19.40 12.21 -1.12
CA ALA A 66 19.45 11.62 -2.45
C ALA A 66 18.38 12.17 -3.39
N ALA A 67 17.14 12.37 -2.91
CA ALA A 67 16.07 12.99 -3.68
C ALA A 67 16.41 14.44 -4.06
N LYS A 68 17.02 15.21 -3.15
CA LYS A 68 17.54 16.55 -3.46
C LYS A 68 18.61 16.52 -4.56
N TYR A 69 19.53 15.56 -4.51
CA TYR A 69 20.52 15.36 -5.56
C TYR A 69 19.87 15.06 -6.91
N ALA A 70 18.98 14.05 -6.95
CA ALA A 70 18.26 13.64 -8.16
C ALA A 70 17.42 14.78 -8.76
N ARG A 71 16.73 15.56 -7.90
CA ARG A 71 15.96 16.74 -8.32
C ARG A 71 16.84 17.78 -8.99
N ASN A 72 17.99 18.11 -8.39
CA ASN A 72 18.88 19.13 -8.95
C ASN A 72 19.49 18.67 -10.27
N VAL A 73 19.83 17.39 -10.41
CA VAL A 73 20.22 16.82 -11.71
C VAL A 73 19.09 16.98 -12.72
N HIS A 74 17.86 16.60 -12.35
CA HIS A 74 16.69 16.72 -13.21
C HIS A 74 16.44 18.16 -13.70
N GLN A 75 16.66 19.16 -12.86
CA GLN A 75 16.52 20.57 -13.25
C GLN A 75 17.56 21.03 -14.29
N HIS A 76 18.72 20.38 -14.34
CA HIS A 76 19.81 20.75 -15.23
C HIS A 76 19.94 19.81 -16.44
N VAL A 77 19.42 18.58 -16.35
CA VAL A 77 19.44 17.53 -17.37
C VAL A 77 18.20 16.66 -17.20
N MET A 78 17.47 16.36 -18.28
CA MET A 78 16.35 15.40 -18.25
C MET A 78 16.87 13.98 -17.98
N HIS A 79 17.15 13.65 -16.71
CA HIS A 79 17.61 12.31 -16.32
C HIS A 79 16.43 11.35 -16.21
N ILE A 80 16.58 10.19 -16.83
CA ILE A 80 15.51 9.21 -17.03
C ILE A 80 15.65 8.12 -15.97
N VAL A 81 14.53 7.77 -15.33
CA VAL A 81 14.39 6.53 -14.57
C VAL A 81 14.25 5.40 -15.59
N SER A 82 15.09 4.36 -15.49
CA SER A 82 15.14 3.32 -16.51
C SER A 82 14.21 2.15 -16.15
N PRO A 83 13.30 1.74 -17.06
CA PRO A 83 12.60 0.48 -16.91
C PRO A 83 13.60 -0.66 -17.17
N ARG A 84 13.68 -1.64 -16.27
CA ARG A 84 14.49 -2.84 -16.49
C ARG A 84 13.77 -3.83 -17.42
N THR A 85 14.53 -4.66 -18.15
CA THR A 85 13.96 -5.77 -18.93
C THR A 85 13.30 -6.85 -18.06
N LYS A 86 13.65 -6.92 -16.77
CA LYS A 86 13.06 -7.82 -15.75
C LYS A 86 11.89 -7.22 -14.98
N SER A 87 11.52 -5.96 -15.26
CA SER A 87 10.40 -5.29 -14.60
C SER A 87 9.12 -5.27 -15.41
N MET A 88 9.11 -5.98 -16.55
CA MET A 88 7.90 -6.40 -17.23
C MET A 88 7.35 -7.67 -16.59
N VAL A 89 6.33 -7.51 -15.76
CA VAL A 89 5.51 -8.63 -15.28
C VAL A 89 4.22 -8.61 -16.09
N GLY A 90 3.96 -9.66 -16.87
CA GLY A 90 2.81 -9.70 -17.77
C GLY A 90 2.39 -11.08 -18.24
N GLY A 91 1.07 -11.23 -18.37
CA GLY A 91 0.29 -12.39 -18.82
C GLY A 91 -1.15 -11.93 -19.13
N LEU A 92 -2.16 -12.79 -18.95
CA LEU A 92 -3.59 -12.50 -19.24
C LEU A 92 -4.15 -11.21 -18.58
N HIS A 93 -3.45 -10.62 -17.61
CA HIS A 93 -3.89 -9.49 -16.77
C HIS A 93 -3.14 -8.16 -17.06
N GLY A 94 -2.39 -8.08 -18.17
CA GLY A 94 -1.72 -6.86 -18.64
C GLY A 94 -0.20 -6.83 -18.38
N VAL A 95 0.49 -5.91 -19.05
CA VAL A 95 1.93 -5.63 -18.86
C VAL A 95 2.08 -4.55 -17.79
N ARG A 96 3.09 -4.70 -16.93
CA ARG A 96 3.44 -3.76 -15.87
C ARG A 96 4.90 -3.38 -16.01
N THR A 97 5.25 -2.13 -15.78
CA THR A 97 6.64 -1.65 -15.92
C THR A 97 7.08 -1.02 -14.61
N TYR A 98 7.92 -1.73 -13.85
CA TYR A 98 8.60 -1.15 -12.70
C TYR A 98 9.88 -0.43 -13.14
N ALA A 99 10.14 0.71 -12.55
CA ALA A 99 11.27 1.53 -12.94
C ALA A 99 12.27 1.60 -11.78
N PHE A 100 13.55 1.67 -12.13
CA PHE A 100 14.66 1.74 -11.20
C PHE A 100 15.39 3.05 -11.42
N TRP A 101 15.92 3.62 -10.34
CA TRP A 101 16.80 4.79 -10.47
C TRP A 101 18.06 4.41 -11.23
N ASP A 102 18.32 5.13 -12.31
CA ASP A 102 19.43 4.89 -13.22
C ASP A 102 20.68 5.70 -12.86
N GLU A 103 21.84 5.26 -13.30
CA GLU A 103 23.10 5.96 -13.09
C GLU A 103 23.02 7.40 -13.61
N ILE A 104 23.40 8.38 -12.79
CA ILE A 104 23.47 9.77 -13.21
C ILE A 104 24.76 10.01 -13.99
N PRO A 105 24.71 10.43 -15.26
CA PRO A 105 25.90 10.65 -16.07
C PRO A 105 26.87 11.63 -15.43
N HIS A 106 28.17 11.35 -15.54
CA HIS A 106 29.22 12.21 -14.97
C HIS A 106 29.12 13.67 -15.45
N GLU A 107 28.78 13.88 -16.72
CA GLU A 107 28.60 15.22 -17.28
C GLU A 107 27.45 16.01 -16.63
N ALA A 108 26.38 15.31 -16.23
CA ALA A 108 25.26 15.92 -15.52
C ALA A 108 25.67 16.26 -14.08
N HIS A 109 26.45 15.39 -13.43
CA HIS A 109 27.05 15.66 -12.13
C HIS A 109 27.96 16.89 -12.16
N ASP A 110 28.80 17.03 -13.20
CA ASP A 110 29.78 18.10 -13.29
C ASP A 110 29.18 19.50 -13.35
N LYS A 111 27.98 19.62 -13.94
CA LYS A 111 27.22 20.88 -14.06
C LYS A 111 26.59 21.34 -12.74
N LEU A 112 26.57 20.49 -11.70
CA LEU A 112 25.94 20.82 -10.42
C LEU A 112 26.79 21.76 -9.57
N HIS A 113 26.14 22.55 -8.71
CA HIS A 113 26.83 23.34 -7.70
C HIS A 113 27.59 22.44 -6.69
N LYS A 114 28.72 22.92 -6.14
CA LYS A 114 29.60 22.19 -5.21
C LYS A 114 28.85 21.50 -4.06
N GLY A 115 27.93 22.21 -3.42
CA GLY A 115 27.12 21.66 -2.32
C GLY A 115 26.19 20.53 -2.74
N THR A 116 25.69 20.54 -3.98
CA THR A 116 24.86 19.44 -4.52
C THR A 116 25.72 18.24 -4.87
N LYS A 117 26.93 18.43 -5.41
CA LYS A 117 27.87 17.33 -5.72
C LYS A 117 28.16 16.46 -4.49
N LEU A 118 28.25 17.07 -3.30
CA LEU A 118 28.46 16.37 -2.03
C LEU A 118 27.33 15.39 -1.65
N LEU A 119 26.16 15.49 -2.29
CA LEU A 119 25.02 14.60 -2.03
C LEU A 119 25.07 13.31 -2.86
N LYS A 120 25.96 13.20 -3.86
CA LYS A 120 26.08 12.02 -4.72
C LYS A 120 26.23 10.70 -3.94
N PRO A 121 27.06 10.61 -2.87
CA PRO A 121 27.19 9.36 -2.12
C PRO A 121 25.87 8.85 -1.54
N HIS A 122 24.95 9.76 -1.16
CA HIS A 122 23.63 9.36 -0.71
C HIS A 122 22.81 8.75 -1.85
N TYR A 123 22.83 9.37 -3.03
CA TYR A 123 22.17 8.82 -4.22
C TYR A 123 22.67 7.42 -4.55
N ASP A 124 23.98 7.25 -4.64
CA ASP A 124 24.61 5.97 -4.97
C ASP A 124 24.26 4.88 -3.94
N SER A 125 24.09 5.26 -2.67
CA SER A 125 23.80 4.31 -1.58
C SER A 125 22.34 3.87 -1.48
N VAL A 126 21.37 4.78 -1.70
CA VAL A 126 19.96 4.51 -1.37
C VAL A 126 18.98 4.67 -2.52
N LEU A 127 19.36 5.32 -3.63
CA LEU A 127 18.50 5.42 -4.81
C LEU A 127 19.02 4.57 -5.96
N PHE A 128 20.31 4.68 -6.32
CA PHE A 128 20.88 3.97 -7.47
C PHE A 128 20.56 2.47 -7.42
N ASP A 129 20.04 1.97 -8.53
CA ASP A 129 19.60 0.58 -8.68
C ASP A 129 18.56 0.11 -7.62
N LYS A 130 17.74 1.04 -7.13
CA LYS A 130 16.59 0.74 -6.28
C LYS A 130 15.29 1.02 -7.03
N GLU A 131 14.28 0.20 -6.73
CA GLU A 131 12.93 0.37 -7.25
C GLU A 131 12.36 1.70 -6.74
N VAL A 132 11.73 2.46 -7.64
CA VAL A 132 11.34 3.83 -7.36
C VAL A 132 10.24 3.93 -6.31
N THR A 133 9.19 3.10 -6.34
CA THR A 133 8.12 3.12 -5.34
C THR A 133 8.67 2.92 -3.93
N GLU A 134 9.53 1.93 -3.70
CA GLU A 134 10.16 1.68 -2.39
C GLU A 134 10.90 2.91 -1.87
N THR A 135 11.70 3.57 -2.72
CA THR A 135 12.42 4.78 -2.32
C THR A 135 11.49 5.96 -2.03
N MET A 136 10.38 6.07 -2.76
CA MET A 136 9.35 7.08 -2.53
C MET A 136 8.64 6.87 -1.19
N LEU A 137 8.35 5.62 -0.84
CA LEU A 137 7.78 5.25 0.46
C LEU A 137 8.73 5.59 1.61
N GLU A 138 10.04 5.42 1.44
CA GLU A 138 11.03 5.81 2.47
C GLU A 138 11.08 7.31 2.72
N VAL A 139 10.94 8.13 1.66
CA VAL A 139 10.85 9.59 1.83
C VAL A 139 9.58 9.98 2.58
N LEU A 140 8.44 9.35 2.28
CA LEU A 140 7.19 9.56 3.03
C LEU A 140 7.35 9.17 4.50
N ARG A 141 7.94 7.99 4.77
CA ARG A 141 8.21 7.48 6.12
C ARG A 141 9.11 8.42 6.92
N PHE A 142 10.15 8.98 6.29
CA PHE A 142 11.02 9.98 6.93
C PHE A 142 10.21 11.18 7.42
N PHE A 143 9.41 11.80 6.55
CA PHE A 143 8.66 13.00 6.93
C PHE A 143 7.61 12.71 8.01
N ALA A 144 6.99 11.54 7.98
CA ALA A 144 6.08 11.11 9.05
C ALA A 144 6.79 10.87 10.38
N ALA A 145 8.03 10.36 10.37
CA ALA A 145 8.83 10.20 11.58
C ALA A 145 9.26 11.56 12.16
N VAL A 146 9.59 12.53 11.30
CA VAL A 146 9.98 13.89 11.72
C VAL A 146 8.80 14.68 12.26
N ALA A 147 7.64 14.61 11.59
CA ALA A 147 6.49 15.45 11.88
C ALA A 147 5.18 14.70 11.57
N PRO A 148 4.76 13.73 12.42
CA PRO A 148 3.63 12.86 12.13
C PRO A 148 2.31 13.61 11.89
N GLN A 149 2.15 14.79 12.47
CA GLN A 149 0.98 15.65 12.31
C GLN A 149 0.78 16.20 10.88
N ILE A 150 1.81 16.18 10.04
CA ILE A 150 1.68 16.67 8.64
C ILE A 150 1.13 15.62 7.70
N VAL A 151 1.08 14.35 8.12
CA VAL A 151 0.52 13.25 7.33
C VAL A 151 -0.94 13.59 7.06
N HIS A 152 -1.29 13.77 5.79
CA HIS A 152 -2.68 14.00 5.42
C HIS A 152 -3.40 12.66 5.49
N ARG A 153 -4.49 12.64 6.26
CA ARG A 153 -5.33 11.47 6.47
C ARG A 153 -6.70 11.66 5.83
N ASP A 154 -7.30 10.58 5.37
CA ASP A 154 -8.66 10.57 4.85
C ASP A 154 -9.70 10.54 6.00
N GLU A 155 -10.98 10.44 5.65
CA GLU A 155 -12.09 10.42 6.62
C GLU A 155 -12.05 9.21 7.57
N LYS A 156 -11.32 8.14 7.21
CA LYS A 156 -11.13 6.94 8.02
C LYS A 156 -9.87 7.01 8.89
N GLY A 157 -9.13 8.10 8.80
CA GLY A 157 -7.86 8.26 9.50
C GLY A 157 -6.68 7.54 8.83
N GLU A 158 -6.87 6.95 7.64
CA GLU A 158 -5.81 6.32 6.88
C GLU A 158 -5.01 7.38 6.10
N TRP A 159 -3.76 7.08 5.75
CA TRP A 159 -2.97 7.95 4.88
C TRP A 159 -3.71 8.16 3.55
N THR A 160 -3.98 9.41 3.17
CA THR A 160 -4.68 9.68 1.91
C THR A 160 -3.90 9.14 0.72
N TYR A 161 -4.62 8.46 -0.18
CA TYR A 161 -4.11 7.71 -1.34
C TYR A 161 -3.36 6.41 -1.00
N PHE A 162 -3.42 5.97 0.26
CA PHE A 162 -2.87 4.70 0.71
C PHE A 162 -3.96 3.82 1.35
N PRO A 163 -3.79 2.48 1.37
CA PRO A 163 -2.70 1.74 0.74
C PRO A 163 -2.68 1.91 -0.79
N LEU A 164 -1.51 1.74 -1.38
CA LEU A 164 -1.39 1.64 -2.83
C LEU A 164 -2.20 0.43 -3.30
N THR A 165 -2.83 0.53 -4.47
CA THR A 165 -3.63 -0.56 -5.02
C THR A 165 -2.77 -1.82 -5.20
N ASN A 166 -3.23 -2.99 -4.77
CA ASN A 166 -2.51 -4.22 -5.01
C ASN A 166 -2.27 -4.41 -6.52
N GLN A 167 -1.09 -4.88 -6.92
CA GLN A 167 -0.83 -5.25 -8.31
C GLN A 167 -0.61 -6.77 -8.37
N PRO A 168 -1.39 -7.54 -9.14
CA PRO A 168 -1.29 -9.00 -9.16
C PRO A 168 0.11 -9.51 -9.51
N GLY A 169 0.55 -10.58 -8.85
CA GLY A 169 1.84 -11.22 -9.12
C GLY A 169 3.05 -10.52 -8.50
N MET A 170 2.82 -9.49 -7.70
CA MET A 170 3.87 -8.66 -7.09
C MET A 170 3.84 -8.80 -5.57
N LEU A 171 4.92 -9.33 -5.01
CA LEU A 171 5.13 -9.40 -3.56
C LEU A 171 5.69 -8.08 -3.02
N GLU A 172 6.59 -7.48 -3.80
CA GLU A 172 7.13 -6.14 -3.64
C GLU A 172 6.56 -5.23 -4.76
N PRO A 173 6.40 -3.92 -4.53
CA PRO A 173 6.77 -3.17 -3.33
C PRO A 173 5.73 -3.30 -2.20
N ARG A 174 6.06 -2.71 -1.05
CA ARG A 174 5.12 -2.42 0.04
C ARG A 174 3.97 -1.55 -0.47
N LEU A 175 2.81 -1.70 0.16
CA LEU A 175 1.61 -0.93 -0.20
C LEU A 175 1.40 0.29 0.71
N HIS A 176 2.14 0.39 1.82
CA HIS A 176 1.98 1.48 2.78
C HIS A 176 3.35 2.01 3.29
N PRO A 177 3.55 3.34 3.48
CA PRO A 177 4.82 3.89 3.96
C PRO A 177 5.24 3.38 5.35
N GLU A 178 4.27 3.09 6.21
CA GLU A 178 4.50 2.54 7.56
C GLU A 178 4.74 1.03 7.56
N GLU A 179 4.54 0.33 6.44
CA GLU A 179 4.75 -1.12 6.35
C GLU A 179 6.25 -1.44 6.56
N PRO A 180 6.61 -2.30 7.52
CA PRO A 180 7.98 -2.77 7.72
C PRO A 180 8.51 -3.58 6.52
N ARG A 181 9.84 -3.68 6.40
CA ARG A 181 10.50 -4.44 5.33
C ARG A 181 10.63 -5.93 5.64
N ALA A 182 10.91 -6.26 6.91
CA ALA A 182 10.99 -7.65 7.34
C ALA A 182 9.57 -8.22 7.47
N ILE A 183 9.33 -9.40 6.89
CA ILE A 183 7.99 -10.01 6.84
C ILE A 183 7.42 -10.23 8.25
N ALA A 184 8.25 -10.67 9.21
CA ALA A 184 7.83 -10.87 10.60
C ALA A 184 7.27 -9.57 11.22
N ASP A 185 8.03 -8.48 11.16
CA ASP A 185 7.59 -7.16 11.63
C ASP A 185 6.36 -6.67 10.85
N ALA A 186 6.28 -6.98 9.55
CA ALA A 186 5.19 -6.57 8.69
C ALA A 186 3.88 -7.33 8.98
N GLN A 187 3.97 -8.59 9.44
CA GLN A 187 2.83 -9.35 9.95
C GLN A 187 2.31 -8.78 11.27
N GLU A 188 3.20 -8.45 12.21
CA GLU A 188 2.84 -7.81 13.48
C GLU A 188 2.16 -6.45 13.21
N TRP A 189 2.79 -5.61 12.40
CA TRP A 189 2.23 -4.34 11.96
C TRP A 189 0.84 -4.49 11.33
N LEU A 190 0.63 -5.52 10.51
CA LEU A 190 -0.66 -5.78 9.86
C LEU A 190 -1.73 -6.25 10.86
N ASN A 191 -1.36 -7.03 11.87
CA ASN A 191 -2.26 -7.55 12.90
C ASN A 191 -2.76 -6.46 13.87
N ASP A 192 -1.94 -5.45 14.13
CA ASP A 192 -2.25 -4.36 15.06
C ASP A 192 -3.16 -3.27 14.47
N ARG A 193 -3.38 -3.30 13.16
CA ARG A 193 -4.23 -2.33 12.46
C ARG A 193 -5.64 -2.87 12.30
N VAL A 194 -6.65 -2.03 12.47
CA VAL A 194 -8.01 -2.38 12.05
C VAL A 194 -8.07 -2.58 10.53
N PRO A 195 -8.95 -3.46 10.02
CA PRO A 195 -9.15 -3.60 8.58
C PRO A 195 -9.54 -2.26 7.93
N ASN A 196 -9.10 -2.05 6.69
CA ASN A 196 -9.51 -0.86 5.94
C ASN A 196 -10.84 -1.12 5.22
N GLY A 197 -11.90 -0.45 5.64
CA GLY A 197 -13.26 -0.66 5.17
C GLY A 197 -14.27 -0.06 6.14
N ASP A 198 -15.55 -0.14 5.80
CA ASP A 198 -16.62 0.34 6.67
C ASP A 198 -17.16 -0.80 7.56
N ALA A 199 -17.19 -2.02 7.01
CA ALA A 199 -17.57 -3.22 7.74
C ALA A 199 -17.07 -4.49 7.02
N ARG A 200 -17.01 -5.58 7.77
CA ARG A 200 -16.83 -6.94 7.24
C ARG A 200 -18.10 -7.75 7.45
N VAL A 201 -18.65 -8.35 6.39
CA VAL A 201 -19.81 -9.24 6.47
C VAL A 201 -19.34 -10.69 6.39
N VAL A 202 -19.60 -11.45 7.45
CA VAL A 202 -19.25 -12.86 7.59
C VAL A 202 -20.18 -13.70 6.71
N PHE A 203 -19.59 -14.50 5.82
CA PHE A 203 -20.30 -15.47 4.99
C PHE A 203 -20.07 -16.92 5.44
N GLY A 204 -19.05 -17.19 6.26
CA GLY A 204 -18.77 -18.54 6.70
C GLY A 204 -17.68 -18.65 7.77
N GLN A 205 -17.51 -19.87 8.26
CA GLN A 205 -16.30 -20.34 8.93
C GLN A 205 -15.81 -21.61 8.24
N VAL A 206 -14.50 -21.71 8.02
CA VAL A 206 -13.88 -22.90 7.41
C VAL A 206 -12.60 -23.28 8.16
N THR A 207 -12.28 -24.57 8.20
CA THR A 207 -11.10 -25.09 8.89
C THR A 207 -10.04 -25.49 7.86
N VAL A 208 -8.87 -24.85 7.89
CA VAL A 208 -7.75 -25.15 6.99
C VAL A 208 -6.49 -25.37 7.80
N SER A 209 -5.82 -26.50 7.59
CA SER A 209 -4.62 -26.89 8.36
C SER A 209 -4.85 -26.82 9.88
N ASP A 210 -5.99 -27.36 10.34
CA ASP A 210 -6.45 -27.37 11.74
C ASP A 210 -6.69 -25.99 12.38
N VAL A 211 -6.69 -24.92 11.58
CA VAL A 211 -7.00 -23.55 12.04
C VAL A 211 -8.37 -23.13 11.49
N LYS A 212 -9.21 -22.58 12.36
CA LYS A 212 -10.52 -22.01 11.99
C LYS A 212 -10.36 -20.58 11.49
N TYR A 213 -10.91 -20.33 10.31
CA TYR A 213 -10.94 -19.02 9.66
C TYR A 213 -12.37 -18.53 9.52
N VAL A 214 -12.57 -17.24 9.80
CA VAL A 214 -13.78 -16.51 9.47
C VAL A 214 -13.60 -15.92 8.07
N VAL A 215 -14.58 -16.14 7.22
CA VAL A 215 -14.53 -15.74 5.81
C VAL A 215 -15.74 -14.91 5.41
N GLY A 216 -15.54 -14.01 4.46
CA GLY A 216 -16.61 -13.13 4.00
C GLY A 216 -16.10 -12.02 3.10
N SER A 217 -16.73 -10.85 3.18
CA SER A 217 -16.44 -9.70 2.31
C SER A 217 -16.24 -8.40 3.09
N THR A 218 -15.25 -7.60 2.68
CA THR A 218 -15.04 -6.25 3.23
C THR A 218 -15.79 -5.23 2.37
N PHE A 219 -16.64 -4.42 3.00
CA PHE A 219 -17.46 -3.41 2.34
C PHE A 219 -16.95 -1.98 2.55
N VAL A 220 -17.04 -1.17 1.50
CA VAL A 220 -16.93 0.30 1.51
C VAL A 220 -18.20 0.88 0.90
N GLY A 221 -18.97 1.60 1.70
CA GLY A 221 -20.36 1.91 1.44
C GLY A 221 -21.14 0.64 1.15
N ARG A 222 -21.57 0.50 -0.11
CA ARG A 222 -22.30 -0.68 -0.60
C ARG A 222 -21.46 -1.62 -1.46
N HIS A 223 -20.17 -1.37 -1.65
CA HIS A 223 -19.33 -2.11 -2.59
C HIS A 223 -18.31 -2.97 -1.85
N CYS A 224 -18.03 -4.15 -2.39
CA CYS A 224 -16.98 -5.04 -1.92
C CYS A 224 -16.09 -5.42 -3.11
N PHE A 225 -14.79 -5.25 -2.95
CA PHE A 225 -13.78 -5.54 -3.99
C PHE A 225 -12.92 -6.76 -3.67
N SER A 226 -13.02 -7.29 -2.45
CA SER A 226 -12.24 -8.46 -2.04
C SER A 226 -12.90 -9.24 -0.91
N PRO A 227 -12.71 -10.57 -0.92
CA PRO A 227 -13.03 -11.36 0.26
C PRO A 227 -12.08 -11.00 1.40
N PHE A 228 -12.50 -11.23 2.65
CA PHE A 228 -11.59 -11.30 3.78
C PHE A 228 -11.48 -12.74 4.29
N VAL A 229 -10.31 -13.03 4.86
CA VAL A 229 -9.98 -14.24 5.59
C VAL A 229 -9.25 -13.81 6.84
N GLU A 230 -9.70 -14.23 8.01
CA GLU A 230 -8.98 -13.99 9.27
C GLU A 230 -9.18 -15.16 10.23
N THR A 231 -8.23 -15.36 11.14
CA THR A 231 -8.42 -16.27 12.27
C THR A 231 -9.46 -15.72 13.25
N LEU A 232 -10.04 -16.58 14.07
CA LEU A 232 -10.95 -16.16 15.15
C LEU A 232 -10.30 -15.10 16.05
N ASP A 233 -9.07 -15.34 16.51
CA ASP A 233 -8.31 -14.42 17.37
C ASP A 233 -8.11 -13.04 16.72
N GLN A 234 -7.91 -12.98 15.41
CA GLN A 234 -7.78 -11.68 14.72
C GLN A 234 -9.12 -10.97 14.63
N VAL A 235 -10.22 -11.69 14.35
CA VAL A 235 -11.55 -11.07 14.33
C VAL A 235 -11.94 -10.53 15.71
N GLU A 236 -11.66 -11.28 16.78
CA GLU A 236 -11.90 -10.80 18.14
C GLU A 236 -11.11 -9.54 18.46
N ARG A 237 -9.83 -9.46 18.07
CA ARG A 237 -9.01 -8.25 18.21
C ARG A 237 -9.59 -7.08 17.42
N ASP A 238 -10.05 -7.32 16.20
CA ASP A 238 -10.63 -6.29 15.35
C ASP A 238 -11.93 -5.73 15.95
N ILE A 239 -12.82 -6.60 16.44
CA ILE A 239 -14.07 -6.22 17.13
C ILE A 239 -13.75 -5.43 18.41
N ALA A 240 -12.79 -5.90 19.21
CA ALA A 240 -12.35 -5.21 20.42
C ALA A 240 -11.76 -3.82 20.13
N SER A 241 -11.15 -3.66 18.95
CA SER A 241 -10.64 -2.38 18.43
C SER A 241 -11.73 -1.50 17.81
N GLY A 242 -12.99 -1.94 17.86
CA GLY A 242 -14.16 -1.21 17.40
C GLY A 242 -14.50 -1.39 15.92
N PHE A 243 -13.81 -2.29 15.19
CA PHE A 243 -14.12 -2.53 13.78
C PHE A 243 -15.41 -3.35 13.64
N LYS A 244 -16.27 -2.94 12.71
CA LYS A 244 -17.62 -3.50 12.56
C LYS A 244 -17.60 -4.84 11.81
N TYR A 245 -17.94 -5.92 12.51
CA TYR A 245 -18.29 -7.20 11.91
C TYR A 245 -19.81 -7.38 11.88
N LEU A 246 -20.31 -7.95 10.79
CA LEU A 246 -21.72 -8.13 10.49
C LEU A 246 -21.97 -9.57 10.05
N GLN A 247 -23.17 -10.08 10.30
CA GLN A 247 -23.63 -11.37 9.79
C GLN A 247 -24.97 -11.18 9.08
N GLY A 248 -25.14 -11.81 7.92
CA GLY A 248 -26.37 -11.74 7.14
C GLY A 248 -26.36 -12.71 5.98
N ASN A 249 -27.49 -12.88 5.32
CA ASN A 249 -27.59 -13.74 4.14
C ASN A 249 -27.32 -12.92 2.87
N PRO A 250 -26.22 -13.17 2.14
CA PRO A 250 -25.92 -12.46 0.90
C PRO A 250 -26.86 -12.82 -0.26
N ALA A 251 -27.56 -13.95 -0.20
CA ALA A 251 -28.46 -14.40 -1.27
C ALA A 251 -29.59 -13.39 -1.49
N GLY A 252 -29.70 -12.89 -2.73
CA GLY A 252 -30.71 -11.88 -3.09
C GLY A 252 -30.39 -10.45 -2.66
N ASN A 253 -29.41 -10.24 -1.77
CA ASN A 253 -28.99 -8.91 -1.28
C ASN A 253 -27.76 -8.36 -2.01
N LEU A 254 -26.94 -9.25 -2.60
CA LEU A 254 -25.76 -8.87 -3.37
C LEU A 254 -25.98 -9.03 -4.87
N GLU A 255 -25.36 -8.13 -5.63
CA GLU A 255 -25.29 -8.14 -7.09
C GLU A 255 -23.82 -8.17 -7.52
N ASP A 256 -23.49 -9.04 -8.48
CA ASP A 256 -22.17 -9.03 -9.13
C ASP A 256 -22.13 -7.94 -10.21
N ILE A 257 -21.35 -6.89 -9.94
CA ILE A 257 -21.16 -5.76 -10.84
C ILE A 257 -19.73 -5.72 -11.40
N THR A 258 -19.02 -6.86 -11.40
CA THR A 258 -17.63 -6.95 -11.89
C THR A 258 -17.47 -6.38 -13.29
N HIS A 259 -18.48 -6.59 -14.15
CA HIS A 259 -18.52 -6.12 -15.53
C HIS A 259 -18.50 -4.59 -15.69
N THR A 260 -18.77 -3.81 -14.64
CA THR A 260 -18.72 -2.34 -14.68
C THR A 260 -17.31 -1.79 -14.45
N PHE A 261 -16.33 -2.64 -14.12
CA PHE A 261 -14.96 -2.26 -13.88
C PHE A 261 -14.06 -2.74 -15.02
N SER A 262 -13.13 -1.89 -15.47
CA SER A 262 -12.29 -2.18 -16.63
C SER A 262 -11.18 -3.20 -16.36
N GLN A 263 -10.69 -3.30 -15.12
CA GLN A 263 -9.62 -4.22 -14.71
C GLN A 263 -9.84 -4.71 -13.26
N PRO A 264 -10.92 -5.46 -12.98
CA PRO A 264 -11.16 -6.00 -11.66
C PRO A 264 -10.14 -7.10 -11.33
N GLN A 265 -9.65 -7.14 -10.09
CA GLN A 265 -8.74 -8.19 -9.60
C GLN A 265 -9.47 -9.36 -8.93
N GLY A 266 -10.79 -9.42 -9.09
CA GLY A 266 -11.69 -10.38 -8.46
C GLY A 266 -13.14 -9.96 -8.68
N ALA A 267 -14.08 -10.69 -8.09
CA ALA A 267 -15.47 -10.30 -8.14
C ALA A 267 -15.70 -8.97 -7.39
N VAL A 268 -16.40 -8.03 -8.02
CA VAL A 268 -16.88 -6.81 -7.38
C VAL A 268 -18.36 -6.97 -7.09
N LEU A 269 -18.70 -6.99 -5.81
CA LEU A 269 -20.07 -7.15 -5.34
C LEU A 269 -20.63 -5.82 -4.88
N LYS A 270 -21.93 -5.62 -5.11
CA LYS A 270 -22.67 -4.47 -4.61
C LYS A 270 -23.88 -4.94 -3.80
N SER A 271 -24.02 -4.39 -2.59
CA SER A 271 -25.24 -4.52 -1.80
C SER A 271 -26.35 -3.69 -2.46
N ARG A 272 -27.50 -4.33 -2.70
CA ARG A 272 -28.67 -3.68 -3.30
C ARG A 272 -29.18 -2.54 -2.42
N ASP A 273 -29.30 -2.84 -1.13
CA ASP A 273 -29.69 -1.90 -0.09
C ASP A 273 -28.53 -1.57 0.85
N SER A 274 -28.79 -0.75 1.87
CA SER A 274 -27.84 -0.50 2.93
C SER A 274 -27.59 -1.79 3.74
N LEU A 275 -26.37 -1.96 4.28
CA LEU A 275 -25.99 -3.21 4.96
C LEU A 275 -26.87 -3.50 6.19
N ASP A 276 -27.37 -2.48 6.87
CA ASP A 276 -28.23 -2.58 8.05
C ASP A 276 -29.62 -3.16 7.76
N THR A 277 -30.05 -3.25 6.49
CA THR A 277 -31.36 -3.82 6.14
C THR A 277 -31.36 -5.35 6.12
N TRP A 278 -30.20 -5.99 5.97
CA TRP A 278 -30.07 -7.43 5.80
C TRP A 278 -28.96 -8.07 6.63
N THR A 279 -28.24 -7.28 7.43
CA THR A 279 -27.21 -7.77 8.35
C THR A 279 -27.46 -7.34 9.78
N VAL A 280 -26.91 -8.10 10.72
CA VAL A 280 -26.89 -7.79 12.15
C VAL A 280 -25.45 -7.67 12.65
N PRO A 281 -25.15 -6.75 13.59
CA PRO A 281 -23.82 -6.65 14.19
C PRO A 281 -23.42 -7.93 14.92
N VAL A 282 -22.14 -8.27 14.80
CA VAL A 282 -21.51 -9.38 15.52
C VAL A 282 -20.61 -8.81 16.59
N MET A 283 -20.96 -9.06 17.85
CA MET A 283 -20.17 -8.60 19.01
C MET A 283 -19.12 -9.62 19.46
N GLN A 284 -19.31 -10.89 19.11
CA GLN A 284 -18.38 -11.97 19.37
C GLN A 284 -18.59 -13.07 18.33
N ILE A 285 -17.51 -13.66 17.82
CA ILE A 285 -17.59 -14.83 16.96
C ILE A 285 -17.30 -16.07 17.79
N GLN A 286 -18.28 -16.97 17.84
CA GLN A 286 -18.08 -18.28 18.45
C GLN A 286 -17.49 -19.25 17.43
N PRO A 287 -16.55 -20.13 17.81
CA PRO A 287 -16.11 -21.23 16.98
C PRO A 287 -17.32 -22.11 16.60
N GLN A 288 -17.51 -22.36 15.31
CA GLN A 288 -18.57 -23.23 14.79
C GLN A 288 -17.96 -24.29 13.88
N ASP A 289 -18.73 -25.36 13.61
CA ASP A 289 -18.41 -26.28 12.52
C ASP A 289 -18.39 -25.53 11.18
N ASP A 290 -17.67 -26.09 10.20
CA ASP A 290 -17.50 -25.41 8.92
C ASP A 290 -18.86 -25.16 8.26
N PHE A 291 -19.11 -23.91 7.91
CA PHE A 291 -20.36 -23.47 7.30
C PHE A 291 -20.09 -22.35 6.30
N CYS A 292 -20.90 -22.31 5.24
CA CYS A 292 -20.85 -21.25 4.24
C CYS A 292 -22.29 -20.89 3.82
N ILE A 293 -22.58 -19.58 3.77
CA ILE A 293 -23.88 -19.02 3.38
C ILE A 293 -23.79 -18.44 1.95
N ALA A 294 -22.59 -18.03 1.53
CA ALA A 294 -22.25 -17.70 0.14
C ALA A 294 -21.04 -18.50 -0.31
N TYR A 295 -21.04 -18.88 -1.59
CA TYR A 295 -20.06 -19.74 -2.24
C TYR A 295 -20.01 -21.16 -1.63
N ASP A 296 -19.50 -22.12 -2.40
CA ASP A 296 -19.26 -23.46 -1.87
C ASP A 296 -18.06 -23.46 -0.90
N VAL A 297 -18.04 -24.46 -0.01
CA VAL A 297 -16.99 -24.64 0.99
C VAL A 297 -15.62 -24.75 0.31
N ASP A 298 -15.52 -25.50 -0.80
CA ASP A 298 -14.27 -25.69 -1.54
C ASP A 298 -13.69 -24.37 -2.08
N ALA A 299 -14.52 -23.42 -2.49
CA ALA A 299 -14.12 -22.09 -2.92
C ALA A 299 -13.48 -21.33 -1.76
N TRP A 300 -14.07 -21.38 -0.58
CA TRP A 300 -13.48 -20.78 0.61
C TRP A 300 -12.18 -21.47 1.02
N HIS A 301 -12.09 -22.80 0.98
CA HIS A 301 -10.82 -23.50 1.20
C HIS A 301 -9.73 -23.02 0.25
N ARG A 302 -10.03 -22.84 -1.04
CA ARG A 302 -9.07 -22.30 -2.03
C ARG A 302 -8.65 -20.86 -1.69
N ILE A 303 -9.60 -20.01 -1.31
CA ILE A 303 -9.36 -18.61 -0.94
C ILE A 303 -8.50 -18.49 0.32
N VAL A 304 -8.73 -19.35 1.33
CA VAL A 304 -7.96 -19.38 2.57
C VAL A 304 -6.56 -19.96 2.33
N SER A 305 -6.44 -21.01 1.52
CA SER A 305 -5.16 -21.72 1.31
C SER A 305 -4.04 -20.84 0.76
N VAL A 306 -4.37 -19.78 0.00
CA VAL A 306 -3.38 -18.82 -0.54
C VAL A 306 -2.89 -17.80 0.50
N GLU A 307 -3.45 -17.80 1.71
CA GLU A 307 -3.02 -16.97 2.85
C GLU A 307 -2.35 -17.78 3.96
N VAL A 308 -2.24 -19.10 3.82
CA VAL A 308 -1.66 -19.98 4.85
C VAL A 308 -0.16 -20.20 4.55
N PRO A 309 0.77 -19.73 5.41
CA PRO A 309 2.22 -19.83 5.15
C PRO A 309 2.76 -21.25 5.03
N ASN A 310 2.03 -22.26 5.53
CA ASN A 310 2.40 -23.67 5.39
C ASN A 310 2.01 -24.27 4.03
N LEU A 311 1.14 -23.60 3.27
CA LEU A 311 0.62 -24.07 1.98
C LEU A 311 1.20 -23.30 0.79
N VAL A 312 1.66 -22.07 1.01
CA VAL A 312 2.32 -21.22 0.00
C VAL A 312 3.52 -20.50 0.62
N PRO A 313 4.50 -20.02 -0.18
CA PRO A 313 5.63 -19.26 0.36
C PRO A 313 5.17 -18.07 1.22
N GLU A 314 5.84 -17.82 2.34
CA GLU A 314 5.44 -16.83 3.35
C GLU A 314 5.17 -15.44 2.75
N GLY A 315 6.02 -14.98 1.82
CA GLY A 315 5.83 -13.70 1.15
C GLY A 315 4.53 -13.63 0.32
N VAL A 316 4.12 -14.75 -0.29
CA VAL A 316 2.85 -14.85 -1.06
C VAL A 316 1.65 -14.82 -0.12
N ALA A 317 1.71 -15.57 0.98
CA ALA A 317 0.67 -15.56 2.00
C ALA A 317 0.49 -14.15 2.59
N TYR A 318 1.60 -13.50 2.97
CA TYR A 318 1.61 -12.16 3.50
C TYR A 318 1.05 -11.14 2.51
N ALA A 319 1.55 -11.10 1.26
CA ALA A 319 1.12 -10.14 0.26
C ALA A 319 -0.40 -10.26 -0.04
N THR A 320 -0.92 -11.49 -0.11
CA THR A 320 -2.35 -11.75 -0.30
C THR A 320 -3.20 -11.23 0.86
N ARG A 321 -2.81 -11.59 2.09
CA ARG A 321 -3.50 -11.13 3.30
C ARG A 321 -3.44 -9.62 3.46
N ARG A 322 -2.26 -9.00 3.24
CA ARG A 322 -2.04 -7.55 3.24
C ARG A 322 -3.00 -6.85 2.30
N ALA A 323 -3.12 -7.32 1.06
CA ALA A 323 -4.00 -6.72 0.07
C ALA A 323 -5.48 -6.76 0.49
N ARG A 324 -5.95 -7.89 1.05
CA ARG A 324 -7.34 -8.05 1.51
C ARG A 324 -7.64 -7.26 2.77
N ARG A 325 -6.72 -7.26 3.75
CA ARG A 325 -6.92 -6.58 5.03
C ARG A 325 -6.82 -5.06 4.93
N LEU A 326 -5.91 -4.56 4.10
CA LEU A 326 -5.83 -3.12 3.79
C LEU A 326 -6.84 -2.72 2.70
N ASN A 327 -7.63 -3.65 2.17
CA ASN A 327 -8.58 -3.44 1.07
C ASN A 327 -7.95 -2.71 -0.12
N ALA A 328 -6.71 -3.10 -0.46
CA ALA A 328 -5.91 -2.52 -1.53
C ALA A 328 -6.46 -2.87 -2.93
N PHE A 329 -7.63 -3.48 -3.04
CA PHE A 329 -8.32 -3.72 -4.31
C PHE A 329 -9.27 -2.56 -4.68
N LEU A 330 -9.50 -1.63 -3.75
CA LEU A 330 -10.30 -0.44 -3.99
C LEU A 330 -9.62 0.47 -5.03
N PRO A 331 -10.32 0.87 -6.11
CA PRO A 331 -9.80 1.86 -7.05
C PRO A 331 -9.57 3.21 -6.35
N PRO A 332 -8.47 3.93 -6.61
CA PRO A 332 -8.17 5.21 -5.95
C PRO A 332 -9.21 6.34 -6.17
N SER A 333 -10.12 6.17 -7.13
CA SER A 333 -11.18 7.13 -7.48
C SER A 333 -12.56 6.77 -6.94
N PHE A 334 -12.65 5.73 -6.10
CA PHE A 334 -13.89 5.27 -5.47
C PHE A 334 -14.07 5.93 -4.09
#